data_AF-A0A1W1E7Z3-F1
#
_entry.id   AF-A0A1W1E7Z3-F1
#
_cell.length_a   1.000
_cell.length_b   1.000
_cell.length_c   1.000
_cell.angle_alpha   90.00
_cell.angle_beta   90.00
_cell.angle_gamma   90.00
#
_symmetry.space_group_name_H-M   'P 1'
#
loop_
_entity.id
_entity.type
_entity.pdbx_description
1 polymer ?
#
loop_
_entity_poly.entity_id
_entity_poly.type
_entity_poly.pdbx_seq_one_letter_code
_entity_poly.pdbx_strand_id
1 'polypeptide(L)' 'MIVFHDVMQRVRLVLAEQNQLPKIKDRDVALALELDPQYFAVIKRRSKIPYEALAHFCRKHRISLNWILFAQDPPHLT' A
#
# COMPACT_ATOMS: atom_id res chain seq x y z
N MET A 1 16.08 -3.64 3.45
CA MET A 1 15.77 -2.56 2.47
C MET A 1 14.28 -2.63 2.16
N ILE A 2 13.56 -1.50 2.13
CA ILE A 2 12.13 -1.48 1.79
C ILE A 2 11.98 -1.66 0.27
N VAL A 3 11.29 -2.71 -0.17
CA VAL A 3 11.12 -3.05 -1.59
C VAL A 3 9.74 -2.60 -2.07
N PHE A 4 9.70 -1.83 -3.16
CA PHE A 4 8.45 -1.29 -3.72
C PHE A 4 7.40 -2.36 -3.99
N HIS A 5 7.81 -3.48 -4.61
CA HIS A 5 6.90 -4.57 -4.95
C HIS A 5 6.17 -5.10 -3.71
N ASP A 6 6.91 -5.40 -2.65
CA ASP A 6 6.37 -6.01 -1.42
C ASP A 6 5.44 -5.06 -0.67
N VAL A 7 5.77 -3.77 -0.64
CA VAL A 7 4.90 -2.73 -0.04
C VAL A 7 3.59 -2.63 -0.82
N MET A 8 3.66 -2.55 -2.15
CA MET A 8 2.46 -2.48 -2.99
C MET A 8 1.64 -3.78 -2.93
N GLN A 9 2.27 -4.94 -2.77
CA GLN A 9 1.56 -6.21 -2.59
C GLN A 9 0.73 -6.20 -1.31
N ARG A 10 1.28 -5.69 -0.21
CA ARG A 10 0.52 -5.53 1.05
C ARG A 10 -0.62 -4.54 0.93
N VAL A 11 -0.44 -3.42 0.23
CA VAL A 11 -1.56 -2.51 -0.09
C VAL A 11 -2.65 -3.23 -0.89
N ARG A 12 -2.30 -4.06 -1.88
CA ARG A 12 -3.27 -4.86 -2.64
C ARG A 12 -4.01 -5.88 -1.78
N LEU A 13 -3.32 -6.55 -0.83
CA LEU A 13 -3.95 -7.50 0.08
C LEU A 13 -5.06 -6.84 0.90
N VAL A 14 -4.77 -5.67 1.48
CA VAL A 14 -5.74 -4.87 2.24
C VAL A 14 -6.94 -4.49 1.38
N LEU A 15 -6.70 -4.04 0.14
CA LEU A 15 -7.77 -3.65 -0.77
C LEU A 15 -8.62 -4.83 -1.24
N ALA A 16 -8.01 -6.01 -1.43
CA ALA A 16 -8.70 -7.23 -1.83
C ALA A 16 -9.63 -7.73 -0.72
N GLU A 17 -9.15 -7.73 0.53
CA GLU A 17 -9.92 -8.14 1.70
C GLU A 17 -11.16 -7.25 1.91
N GLN A 18 -11.01 -5.93 1.76
CA GLN A 18 -12.10 -5.00 2.00
C GLN A 18 -13.15 -4.94 0.89
N ASN A 19 -12.73 -5.03 -0.37
CA ASN A 19 -13.63 -4.86 -1.51
C ASN A 19 -14.15 -6.19 -2.08
N GLN A 20 -13.76 -7.34 -1.52
CA GLN A 20 -14.09 -8.68 -2.04
C GLN A 20 -13.77 -8.83 -3.53
N LEU A 21 -12.75 -8.09 -4.01
CA LEU A 21 -12.34 -8.08 -5.40
C LEU A 21 -11.26 -9.16 -5.62
N PRO A 22 -11.41 -10.02 -6.63
CA PRO A 22 -10.46 -11.11 -6.87
C PRO A 22 -9.09 -10.62 -7.37
N LYS A 23 -9.01 -9.39 -7.91
CA LYS A 23 -7.75 -8.85 -8.45
C LYS A 23 -7.72 -7.32 -8.43
N ILE A 24 -6.81 -6.77 -7.63
CA ILE A 24 -6.55 -5.32 -7.55
C ILE A 24 -5.54 -4.92 -8.64
N LYS A 25 -5.93 -3.99 -9.52
CA LYS A 25 -5.06 -3.44 -10.58
C LYS A 25 -4.24 -2.27 -10.04
N ASP A 26 -3.20 -1.87 -10.77
CA ASP A 26 -2.38 -0.72 -10.40
C ASP A 26 -3.17 0.60 -10.34
N ARG A 27 -4.20 0.75 -11.19
CA ARG A 27 -5.10 1.90 -11.13
C ARG A 27 -5.84 1.96 -9.78
N ASP A 28 -6.28 0.83 -9.27
CA ASP A 28 -7.01 0.76 -8.00
C ASP A 28 -6.07 1.10 -6.83
N VAL A 29 -4.81 0.63 -6.88
CA VAL A 29 -3.77 1.01 -5.92
C VAL A 29 -3.50 2.52 -5.97
N ALA A 30 -3.37 3.10 -7.17
CA ALA A 30 -3.15 4.53 -7.31
C ALA A 30 -4.28 5.35 -6.68
N LEU A 31 -5.53 5.01 -6.99
CA LEU A 31 -6.70 5.70 -6.45
C LEU A 31 -6.84 5.52 -4.93
N ALA A 32 -6.53 4.32 -4.40
CA ALA A 32 -6.56 4.08 -2.96
C ALA A 32 -5.49 4.87 -2.19
N LEU A 33 -4.35 5.12 -2.83
CA LEU A 33 -3.27 5.97 -2.31
C LEU A 33 -3.50 7.47 -2.61
N GLU A 34 -4.65 7.84 -3.17
CA GLU A 34 -4.98 9.21 -3.56
C GLU A 34 -3.94 9.83 -4.53
N LEU A 35 -3.38 8.99 -5.40
CA LEU A 35 -2.43 9.36 -6.43
C LEU A 35 -3.08 9.32 -7.81
N ASP A 36 -2.62 10.21 -8.68
CA ASP A 36 -2.89 10.11 -10.11
C ASP A 36 -2.29 8.79 -10.68
N PRO A 37 -3.05 8.00 -11.48
CA PRO A 37 -2.54 6.74 -12.04
C PRO A 37 -1.30 6.89 -12.93
N GLN A 38 -1.17 8.01 -13.64
CA GLN A 38 0.01 8.30 -14.47
C GLN A 38 1.23 8.54 -13.57
N TYR A 39 1.04 9.32 -12.50
CA TYR A 39 2.08 9.54 -11.49
C TYR A 39 2.48 8.23 -10.80
N PHE A 40 1.52 7.37 -10.45
CA PHE A 40 1.78 6.06 -9.87
C PHE A 40 2.66 5.19 -10.78
N ALA A 41 2.38 5.16 -12.09
CA ALA A 41 3.18 4.42 -13.06
C ALA A 41 4.65 4.89 -13.08
N VAL A 42 4.89 6.20 -12.96
CA VAL A 42 6.24 6.78 -12.91
C VAL A 42 6.98 6.36 -11.64
N ILE A 43 6.37 6.46 -10.46
CA ILE A 43 7.03 6.08 -9.20
C ILE A 43 7.26 4.57 -9.12
N LYS A 44 6.33 3.76 -9.66
CA LYS A 44 6.50 2.30 -9.79
C LYS A 44 7.72 1.94 -10.61
N ARG A 45 7.89 2.54 -11.80
CA ARG A 45 9.06 2.30 -12.66
C ARG A 45 10.38 2.68 -11.97
N ARG A 46 10.34 3.70 -11.11
CA ARG A 46 11.49 4.19 -10.33
C ARG A 46 11.66 3.48 -8.97
N SER A 47 10.80 2.52 -8.64
CA SER A 47 10.74 1.87 -7.32
C SER A 47 10.69 2.86 -6.14
N LYS A 48 10.04 4.01 -6.33
CA LYS A 48 9.89 5.04 -5.31
C LYS A 48 8.69 4.75 -4.41
N ILE A 49 8.92 4.71 -3.10
CA ILE A 49 7.87 4.51 -2.09
C ILE A 49 7.16 5.85 -1.81
N PRO A 50 5.83 5.95 -1.99
CA PRO A 50 5.08 7.15 -1.64
C PRO A 50 4.71 7.14 -0.14
N TYR A 51 5.69 7.44 0.73
CA TYR A 51 5.54 7.28 2.20
C TYR A 51 4.36 8.04 2.80
N GLU A 52 4.11 9.29 2.38
CA GLU A 52 3.01 10.11 2.89
C GLU A 52 1.64 9.53 2.49
N ALA A 53 1.48 9.13 1.22
CA ALA A 53 0.27 8.48 0.73
C ALA A 53 0.00 7.16 1.48
N LEU A 54 1.05 6.38 1.76
CA LEU A 54 0.93 5.17 2.57
C LEU A 54 0.51 5.47 4.01
N ALA A 55 1.01 6.54 4.62
CA ALA A 55 0.59 6.94 5.97
C ALA A 55 -0.90 7.34 6.00
N HIS A 56 -1.38 8.10 5.01
CA HIS A 56 -2.80 8.44 4.89
C HIS A 56 -3.67 7.21 4.65
N PHE A 57 -3.24 6.31 3.77
CA PHE A 57 -3.89 5.02 3.55
C PHE A 57 -3.98 4.21 4.85
N CYS A 58 -2.86 4.03 5.56
CA CYS A 58 -2.82 3.31 6.83
C CYS A 58 -3.79 3.90 7.86
N ARG A 59 -3.84 5.23 7.98
CA ARG A 59 -4.78 5.93 8.86
C ARG A 59 -6.24 5.65 8.49
N LYS A 60 -6.58 5.75 7.19
CA LYS A 60 -7.94 5.54 6.67
C LYS A 60 -8.42 4.09 6.90
N HIS A 61 -7.53 3.13 6.69
CA HIS A 61 -7.83 1.71 6.78
C HIS A 61 -7.54 1.09 8.16
N ARG A 62 -7.11 1.90 9.14
CA ARG A 62 -6.72 1.47 10.51
C ARG A 62 -5.66 0.36 10.53
N ILE A 63 -4.63 0.50 9.69
CA ILE A 63 -3.55 -0.47 9.54
C ILE A 63 -2.23 0.13 10.01
N SER A 64 -1.37 -0.72 10.56
CA SER A 64 -0.01 -0.34 10.95
C SER A 64 0.85 -0.03 9.71
N LEU A 65 1.44 1.16 9.69
CA LEU A 65 2.43 1.51 8.66
C LEU A 65 3.66 0.59 8.71
N ASN A 66 4.04 0.11 9.90
CA ASN A 66 5.14 -0.85 10.05
C ASN A 66 4.82 -2.18 9.39
N TRP A 67 3.57 -2.64 9.45
CA TRP A 67 3.16 -3.83 8.73
C TRP A 67 3.25 -3.62 7.20
N ILE A 68 2.76 -2.47 6.71
CA ILE A 68 2.83 -2.11 5.28
C ILE A 68 4.27 -1.96 4.75
N LEU A 69 5.21 -1.48 5.57
CA LEU A 69 6.60 -1.27 5.16
C LEU A 69 7.50 -2.48 5.42
N PHE A 70 7.36 -3.15 6.56
CA PHE A 70 8.29 -4.16 7.06
C PHE A 70 7.70 -5.57 7.27
N ALA A 71 6.39 -5.76 7.08
CA ALA A 71 5.67 -7.00 7.40
C ALA A 71 5.87 -7.40 8.87
N GLN A 72 5.95 -6.40 9.74
CA GLN A 72 6.07 -6.55 11.19
C GLN A 72 4.72 -6.32 11.84
N ASP A 73 4.28 -7.29 12.63
CA ASP A 73 3.13 -7.14 13.50
C ASP A 73 3.46 -6.24 14.69
N PRO A 74 2.47 -5.56 15.29
CA PRO A 74 2.69 -4.76 16.48
C PRO A 74 3.21 -5.66 17.62
N PRO A 75 4.38 -5.36 18.21
CA PRO A 75 5.02 -6.25 19.19
C PRO A 75 4.26 -6.40 20.51
N HIS A 76 3.20 -5.61 20.74
CA HIS A 76 2.48 -5.54 22.01
C HIS A 76 0.97 -5.90 21.90
N LEU A 77 0.57 -6.62 20.84
CA LEU A 77 -0.81 -7.13 20.67
C LEU A 77 -0.90 -8.66 20.89
N THR A 78 -0.02 -9.24 21.72
CA THR A 78 -0.12 -10.63 22.19
C THR A 78 -0.77 -10.66 23.56
#